data_AF-A0A6N9NTQ3-F1
#
_entry.id   AF-A0A6N9NTQ3-F1
#
_cell.length_a   1.000
_cell.length_b   1.000
_cell.length_c   1.000
_cell.angle_alpha   90.00
_cell.angle_beta   90.00
_cell.angle_gamma   90.00
#
_symmetry.space_group_name_H-M   'P 1'
#
loop_
_entity.id
_entity.type
_entity.pdbx_description
1 polymer ?
#
loop_
_entity_poly.entity_id
_entity_poly.type
_entity_poly.pdbx_seq_one_letter_code
_entity_poly.pdbx_strand_id
1 'polypeptide(L)'
;MKYDESSTDDDPVMYVEGKDIHGKSFTRKIHLNDVNAENATPAEMTALRVHLAQQGDKSVKASSGIPLMALGSHQDVNTAMDFKQYYENWASNLENAGLKQNAGIYMSELERYLFCHRTKGATFSDTSGISSTAMEPNGKLEDKDYEYLSSNWNPQNMTQKEYDEFLDFLQSKGVISEEDKKYVCYGGERLNRSEPETWYSPLEPVHDYADGNILAFVRYQSSLIYDHKTTETKREVDLYKKITSIMEEMVKRTENN
;
A
#
# COMPACT_ATOMS: atom_id res chain seq x y z
N MET A 1 -24.36 -3.04 9.77
CA MET A 1 -24.11 -2.40 8.46
C MET A 1 -24.02 -3.49 7.40
N LYS A 2 -24.61 -3.28 6.23
CA LYS A 2 -24.59 -4.23 5.10
C LYS A 2 -24.62 -3.45 3.77
N TYR A 3 -24.30 -4.09 2.65
CA TYR A 3 -24.58 -3.49 1.35
C TYR A 3 -26.08 -3.29 1.17
N ASP A 4 -26.43 -2.15 0.57
CA ASP A 4 -27.79 -1.89 0.11
C ASP A 4 -28.07 -2.70 -1.17
N GLU A 5 -29.35 -2.96 -1.45
CA GLU A 5 -29.76 -3.67 -2.67
C GLU A 5 -29.38 -2.92 -3.95
N SER A 6 -29.22 -1.58 -3.88
CA SER A 6 -28.76 -0.78 -5.02
C SER A 6 -27.24 -0.78 -5.21
N SER A 7 -26.47 -1.45 -4.35
CA SER A 7 -25.01 -1.43 -4.41
C SER A 7 -24.51 -2.13 -5.68
N THR A 8 -23.52 -1.53 -6.33
CA THR A 8 -22.82 -2.10 -7.49
C THR A 8 -21.31 -2.05 -7.27
N ASP A 9 -20.52 -2.67 -8.15
CA ASP A 9 -19.05 -2.57 -8.10
C ASP A 9 -18.58 -1.13 -8.40
N ASP A 10 -19.28 -0.42 -9.30
CA ASP A 10 -18.94 0.96 -9.69
C ASP A 10 -19.41 2.02 -8.67
N ASP A 11 -20.51 1.75 -7.97
CA ASP A 11 -21.06 2.59 -6.90
C ASP A 11 -21.45 1.69 -5.71
N PRO A 12 -20.49 1.41 -4.82
CA PRO A 12 -20.76 0.62 -3.64
C PRO A 12 -21.57 1.45 -2.63
N VAL A 13 -22.76 0.94 -2.28
CA VAL A 13 -23.70 1.60 -1.39
C VAL A 13 -23.91 0.76 -0.15
N MET A 14 -23.72 1.36 1.01
CA MET A 14 -23.95 0.70 2.29
C MET A 14 -25.21 1.22 2.98
N TYR A 15 -26.03 0.28 3.44
CA TYR A 15 -27.12 0.51 4.36
C TYR A 15 -26.60 0.44 5.80
N VAL A 16 -26.69 1.57 6.50
CA VAL A 16 -26.25 1.75 7.87
C VAL A 16 -27.45 1.99 8.77
N GLU A 17 -27.52 1.23 9.86
CA GLU A 17 -28.48 1.41 10.93
C GLU A 17 -27.72 1.53 12.25
N GLY A 18 -28.19 2.38 13.15
CA GLY A 18 -27.53 2.64 14.42
C GLY A 18 -28.35 3.51 15.35
N LYS A 19 -27.73 3.89 16.47
CA LYS A 19 -28.26 4.89 17.41
C LYS A 19 -27.23 6.01 17.58
N ASP A 20 -27.71 7.24 17.65
CA ASP A 20 -26.85 8.39 17.97
C ASP A 20 -26.50 8.44 19.46
N ILE A 21 -25.73 9.46 19.87
CA ILE A 21 -25.30 9.66 21.26
C ILE A 21 -26.47 9.91 22.22
N HIS A 22 -27.67 10.23 21.72
CA HIS A 22 -28.90 10.40 22.49
C HIS A 22 -29.78 9.14 22.47
N GLY A 23 -29.31 8.06 21.85
CA GLY A 23 -30.05 6.79 21.73
C GLY A 23 -31.14 6.80 20.66
N LYS A 24 -31.26 7.87 19.86
CA LYS A 24 -32.24 7.96 18.77
C LYS A 24 -31.75 7.10 17.62
N SER A 25 -32.65 6.24 17.13
CA SER A 25 -32.33 5.35 16.02
C SER A 25 -32.26 6.14 14.71
N PHE A 26 -31.31 5.78 13.86
CA PHE A 26 -31.18 6.34 12.52
C PHE A 26 -30.88 5.24 11.51
N THR A 27 -31.16 5.56 10.26
CA THR A 27 -30.90 4.72 9.10
C THR A 27 -30.41 5.61 7.97
N ARG A 28 -29.38 5.16 7.24
CA ARG A 28 -28.81 5.91 6.12
C ARG A 28 -28.30 4.98 5.04
N LYS A 29 -28.45 5.42 3.79
CA LYS A 29 -27.73 4.87 2.64
C LYS A 29 -26.51 5.74 2.39
N ILE A 30 -25.35 5.12 2.26
CA ILE A 30 -24.06 5.80 2.11
C ILE A 30 -23.43 5.31 0.81
N HIS A 31 -23.27 6.23 -0.15
CA HIS A 31 -22.47 6.02 -1.36
C HIS A 31 -21.01 6.15 -0.96
N LEU A 32 -20.27 5.05 -0.98
CA LEU A 32 -18.91 5.04 -0.41
C LEU A 32 -17.93 5.87 -1.23
N ASN A 33 -18.18 6.03 -2.53
CA ASN A 33 -17.38 6.87 -3.43
C ASN A 33 -17.46 8.36 -3.09
N ASP A 34 -18.55 8.78 -2.44
CA ASP A 34 -18.80 10.18 -2.08
C ASP A 34 -18.29 10.52 -0.67
N VAL A 35 -17.73 9.54 0.05
CA VAL A 35 -17.23 9.75 1.42
C VAL A 35 -15.91 10.53 1.36
N ASN A 36 -15.92 11.79 1.81
CA ASN A 36 -14.73 12.62 1.92
C ASN A 36 -14.19 12.63 3.35
N ALA A 37 -13.02 12.05 3.60
CA ALA A 37 -12.42 12.00 4.93
C ALA A 37 -12.15 13.39 5.55
N GLU A 38 -12.01 14.45 4.76
CA GLU A 38 -11.86 15.82 5.29
C GLU A 38 -13.20 16.44 5.76
N ASN A 39 -14.33 15.81 5.42
CA ASN A 39 -15.68 16.25 5.80
C ASN A 39 -16.65 15.06 5.80
N ALA A 40 -16.45 14.11 6.70
CA ALA A 40 -17.28 12.91 6.82
C ALA A 40 -17.79 12.73 8.25
N THR A 41 -18.94 12.07 8.35
CA THR A 41 -19.49 11.59 9.61
C THR A 41 -18.81 10.30 10.05
N PRO A 42 -18.76 10.00 11.36
CA PRO A 42 -18.28 8.70 11.84
C PRO A 42 -19.01 7.50 11.22
N ALA A 43 -20.30 7.62 10.91
CA ALA A 43 -21.06 6.58 10.22
C ALA A 43 -20.57 6.35 8.78
N GLU A 44 -20.26 7.40 8.03
CA GLU A 44 -19.71 7.33 6.67
C GLU A 44 -18.31 6.69 6.66
N MET A 45 -17.40 7.15 7.52
CA MET A 45 -16.06 6.59 7.61
C MET A 45 -16.07 5.14 8.08
N THR A 46 -16.96 4.79 9.00
CA THR A 46 -17.11 3.39 9.45
C THR A 46 -17.64 2.50 8.33
N ALA A 47 -18.59 2.97 7.53
CA ALA A 47 -19.07 2.22 6.37
C ALA A 47 -17.96 1.99 5.35
N LEU A 48 -17.20 3.04 5.01
CA LEU A 48 -16.04 2.94 4.10
C LEU A 48 -15.00 1.95 4.63
N ARG A 49 -14.70 1.99 5.93
CA ARG A 49 -13.81 1.02 6.60
C ARG A 49 -14.29 -0.42 6.45
N VAL A 50 -15.57 -0.68 6.72
CA VAL A 50 -16.16 -2.02 6.63
C VAL A 50 -16.05 -2.56 5.20
N HIS A 51 -16.36 -1.73 4.21
CA HIS A 51 -16.22 -2.09 2.80
C HIS A 51 -14.78 -2.47 2.45
N LEU A 52 -13.80 -1.64 2.81
CA LEU A 52 -12.39 -1.91 2.51
C LEU A 52 -11.87 -3.17 3.22
N ALA A 53 -12.28 -3.39 4.48
CA ALA A 53 -11.95 -4.63 5.19
C ALA A 53 -12.55 -5.87 4.49
N GLN A 54 -13.78 -5.78 3.95
CA GLN A 54 -14.40 -6.86 3.19
C GLN A 54 -13.70 -7.11 1.85
N GLN A 55 -13.16 -6.05 1.22
CA GLN A 55 -12.31 -6.16 0.02
C GLN A 55 -10.91 -6.72 0.29
N GLY A 56 -10.58 -7.00 1.56
CA GLY A 56 -9.30 -7.61 1.92
C GLY A 56 -8.16 -6.62 2.15
N ASP A 57 -8.45 -5.33 2.24
CA ASP A 57 -7.44 -4.30 2.49
C ASP A 57 -6.70 -4.56 3.81
N LYS A 58 -5.37 -4.75 3.73
CA LYS A 58 -4.54 -5.14 4.88
C LYS A 58 -4.31 -3.97 5.84
N SER A 59 -4.13 -2.76 5.32
CA SER A 59 -3.89 -1.55 6.11
C SER A 59 -5.09 -1.25 7.01
N VAL A 60 -6.31 -1.37 6.46
CA VAL A 60 -7.55 -1.21 7.22
C VAL A 60 -7.74 -2.30 8.27
N LYS A 61 -7.37 -3.56 7.94
CA LYS A 61 -7.47 -4.69 8.88
C LYS A 61 -6.45 -4.64 10.02
N ALA A 62 -5.26 -4.12 9.77
CA ALA A 62 -4.20 -3.98 10.77
C ALA A 62 -4.47 -2.87 11.78
N SER A 63 -5.22 -1.83 11.38
CA SER A 63 -5.63 -0.74 12.27
C SER A 63 -6.73 -1.15 13.26
N SER A 64 -6.69 -0.59 14.46
CA SER A 64 -7.78 -0.71 15.47
C SER A 64 -9.05 0.04 15.06
N GLY A 65 -9.02 0.80 13.95
CA GLY A 65 -10.16 1.49 13.37
C GLY A 65 -10.51 2.79 14.09
N ILE A 66 -9.79 3.87 13.78
CA ILE A 66 -10.05 5.20 14.34
C ILE A 66 -11.52 5.66 14.13
N PRO A 67 -12.20 5.40 12.99
CA PRO A 67 -13.61 5.71 12.84
C PRO A 67 -14.50 5.05 13.89
N LEU A 68 -14.16 3.83 14.34
CA LEU A 68 -14.87 3.14 15.41
C LEU A 68 -14.58 3.76 16.78
N MET A 69 -13.35 4.23 17.00
CA MET A 69 -12.97 4.92 18.25
C MET A 69 -13.60 6.32 18.35
N ALA A 70 -13.76 7.02 17.23
CA ALA A 70 -14.48 8.30 17.16
C ALA A 70 -15.96 8.15 17.58
N LEU A 71 -16.60 7.00 17.31
CA LEU A 71 -17.94 6.70 17.84
C LEU A 71 -17.98 6.64 19.38
N GLY A 72 -16.84 6.34 20.03
CA GLY A 72 -16.71 6.22 21.47
C GLY A 72 -16.34 7.50 22.22
N SER A 73 -15.98 8.59 21.52
CA SER A 73 -15.39 9.81 22.10
C SER A 73 -16.39 10.96 22.31
N HIS A 74 -17.68 10.67 22.49
CA HIS A 74 -18.80 11.64 22.60
C HIS A 74 -19.12 12.42 21.31
N GLN A 75 -18.59 12.02 20.15
CA GLN A 75 -19.01 12.61 18.89
C GLN A 75 -20.30 11.98 18.39
N ASP A 76 -21.23 12.83 17.92
CA ASP A 76 -22.43 12.33 17.26
C ASP A 76 -22.01 11.63 15.97
N VAL A 77 -22.46 10.39 15.83
CA VAL A 77 -22.20 9.49 14.69
C VAL A 77 -22.61 10.09 13.34
N ASN A 78 -23.44 11.13 13.34
CA ASN A 78 -23.95 11.85 12.17
C ASN A 78 -23.40 13.28 12.02
N THR A 79 -22.51 13.73 12.90
CA THR A 79 -21.88 15.05 12.75
C THR A 79 -20.60 14.94 11.95
N ALA A 80 -20.50 15.70 10.87
CA ALA A 80 -19.31 15.70 10.02
C ALA A 80 -18.11 16.30 10.76
N MET A 81 -16.93 15.74 10.50
CA MET A 81 -15.67 16.18 11.04
C MET A 81 -14.54 15.95 10.03
N ASP A 82 -13.41 16.61 10.29
CA ASP A 82 -12.18 16.41 9.55
C ASP A 82 -11.43 15.20 10.11
N PHE A 83 -11.67 14.01 9.52
CA PHE A 83 -10.97 12.79 9.90
C PHE A 83 -9.50 12.85 9.51
N LYS A 84 -9.11 13.56 8.45
CA LYS A 84 -7.69 13.72 8.10
C LYS A 84 -6.94 14.39 9.24
N GLN A 85 -7.42 15.55 9.69
CA GLN A 85 -6.83 16.23 10.84
C GLN A 85 -6.86 15.36 12.11
N TYR A 86 -7.94 14.61 12.33
CA TYR A 86 -8.06 13.71 13.48
C TYR A 86 -6.99 12.59 13.46
N TYR A 87 -6.77 11.98 12.30
CA TYR A 87 -5.75 10.96 12.08
C TYR A 87 -4.33 11.53 12.24
N GLU A 88 -4.04 12.68 11.63
CA GLU A 88 -2.74 13.35 11.72
C GLU A 88 -2.39 13.69 13.18
N ASN A 89 -3.34 14.23 13.94
CA ASN A 89 -3.16 14.51 15.37
C ASN A 89 -2.91 13.22 16.18
N TRP A 90 -3.64 12.15 15.88
CA TRP A 90 -3.47 10.87 16.55
C TRP A 90 -2.10 10.24 16.27
N ALA A 91 -1.69 10.23 15.00
CA ALA A 91 -0.38 9.75 14.56
C ALA A 91 0.75 10.54 15.23
N SER A 92 0.66 11.87 15.25
CA SER A 92 1.65 12.73 15.92
C SER A 92 1.79 12.41 17.41
N ASN A 93 0.67 12.18 18.12
CA ASN A 93 0.70 11.79 19.53
C ASN A 93 1.38 10.43 19.75
N LEU A 94 1.15 9.45 18.87
CA LEU A 94 1.81 8.15 18.92
C LEU A 94 3.31 8.26 18.65
N GLU A 95 3.72 9.06 17.66
CA GLU A 95 5.13 9.32 17.38
C GLU A 95 5.84 9.95 18.57
N ASN A 96 5.22 10.95 19.21
CA ASN A 96 5.74 11.59 20.41
C ASN A 96 5.85 10.63 21.60
N ALA A 97 5.00 9.60 21.64
CA ALA A 97 5.07 8.52 22.63
C ALA A 97 6.08 7.41 22.25
N GLY A 98 6.79 7.53 21.13
CA GLY A 98 7.75 6.55 20.63
C GLY A 98 7.14 5.37 19.85
N LEU A 99 5.83 5.39 19.58
CA LEU A 99 5.08 4.33 18.91
C LEU A 99 4.99 4.55 17.38
N LYS A 100 6.14 4.71 16.74
CA LYS A 100 6.23 5.08 15.31
C LYS A 100 5.57 4.09 14.36
N GLN A 101 5.69 2.78 14.62
CA GLN A 101 5.04 1.76 13.79
C GLN A 101 3.51 1.89 13.81
N ASN A 102 2.94 2.14 14.99
CA ASN A 102 1.50 2.35 15.14
C ASN A 102 1.03 3.61 14.40
N ALA A 103 1.81 4.70 14.48
CA ALA A 103 1.52 5.93 13.73
C ALA A 103 1.48 5.66 12.22
N GLY A 104 2.45 4.91 11.70
CA GLY A 104 2.48 4.48 10.30
C GLY A 104 1.22 3.72 9.87
N ILE A 105 0.75 2.76 10.68
CA ILE A 105 -0.47 1.99 10.38
C ILE A 105 -1.70 2.92 10.22
N TYR A 106 -1.86 3.91 11.09
CA TYR A 106 -3.00 4.82 11.01
C TYR A 106 -2.88 5.78 9.82
N MET A 107 -1.67 6.26 9.52
CA MET A 107 -1.45 7.11 8.34
C MET A 107 -1.73 6.35 7.04
N SER A 108 -1.30 5.08 6.93
CA SER A 108 -1.63 4.23 5.77
C SER A 108 -3.14 3.98 5.63
N GLU A 109 -3.87 3.85 6.75
CA GLU A 109 -5.34 3.76 6.72
C GLU A 109 -5.99 5.07 6.22
N LEU A 110 -5.51 6.24 6.68
CA LEU A 110 -5.98 7.55 6.21
C LEU A 110 -5.74 7.74 4.71
N GLU A 111 -4.53 7.44 4.24
CA GLU A 111 -4.16 7.52 2.82
C GLU A 111 -5.11 6.69 1.97
N ARG A 112 -5.52 5.51 2.46
CA ARG A 112 -6.49 4.66 1.77
C ARG A 112 -7.84 5.33 1.61
N TYR A 113 -8.36 5.98 2.64
CA TYR A 113 -9.64 6.70 2.54
C TYR A 113 -9.55 7.87 1.56
N LEU A 114 -8.46 8.65 1.63
CA LEU A 114 -8.25 9.76 0.71
C LEU A 114 -8.10 9.29 -0.74
N PHE A 115 -7.48 8.14 -0.98
CA PHE A 115 -7.37 7.52 -2.30
C PHE A 115 -8.75 7.09 -2.84
N CYS A 116 -9.57 6.42 -2.02
CA CYS A 116 -10.90 5.97 -2.42
C CYS A 116 -11.80 7.13 -2.87
N HIS A 117 -11.80 8.25 -2.12
CA HIS A 117 -12.54 9.45 -2.49
C HIS A 117 -12.04 10.06 -3.81
N ARG A 118 -10.71 10.21 -3.95
CA ARG A 118 -10.08 10.81 -5.15
C ARG A 118 -10.32 10.00 -6.42
N THR A 119 -10.36 8.67 -6.30
CA THR A 119 -10.51 7.75 -7.43
C THR A 119 -11.94 7.25 -7.63
N LYS A 120 -12.90 7.73 -6.81
CA LYS A 120 -14.29 7.25 -6.78
C LYS A 120 -14.39 5.72 -6.70
N GLY A 121 -13.61 5.12 -5.79
CA GLY A 121 -13.77 3.70 -5.45
C GLY A 121 -13.04 2.68 -6.32
N ALA A 122 -11.92 3.03 -6.97
CA ALA A 122 -11.13 2.06 -7.74
C ALA A 122 -10.85 0.76 -6.95
N THR A 123 -11.34 -0.36 -7.48
CA THR A 123 -11.36 -1.68 -6.83
C THR A 123 -9.99 -2.37 -6.85
N PHE A 124 -9.71 -3.16 -5.81
CA PHE A 124 -8.46 -3.95 -5.68
C PHE A 124 -8.25 -5.01 -6.77
N SER A 125 -9.29 -5.35 -7.53
CA SER A 125 -9.29 -6.39 -8.57
C SER A 125 -8.34 -6.10 -9.75
N ASP A 126 -7.92 -4.85 -9.96
CA ASP A 126 -6.95 -4.48 -11.00
C ASP A 126 -5.54 -5.05 -10.78
N THR A 127 -5.29 -5.68 -9.63
CA THR A 127 -4.05 -6.42 -9.36
C THR A 127 -4.13 -7.91 -9.72
N SER A 128 -5.33 -8.45 -9.96
CA SER A 128 -5.54 -9.85 -10.36
C SER A 128 -5.51 -10.07 -11.89
N GLY A 129 -5.42 -8.99 -12.66
CA GLY A 129 -5.41 -8.97 -14.13
C GLY A 129 -4.09 -8.56 -14.76
N ILE A 130 -2.94 -8.68 -14.08
CA ILE A 130 -1.63 -8.48 -14.73
C ILE A 130 -1.30 -9.74 -15.57
N SER A 131 -2.09 -9.91 -16.63
CA SER A 131 -1.70 -10.71 -17.78
C SER A 131 -0.44 -10.08 -18.36
N SER A 132 0.58 -10.91 -18.48
CA SER A 132 1.86 -10.61 -19.08
C SER A 132 1.66 -10.15 -20.53
N THR A 133 1.65 -8.84 -20.76
CA THR A 133 1.90 -8.29 -22.10
C THR A 133 3.24 -7.58 -22.12
N ALA A 134 4.13 -8.22 -22.87
CA ALA A 134 5.55 -8.01 -23.06
C ALA A 134 6.00 -6.55 -23.26
N MET A 135 7.05 -6.18 -22.53
CA MET A 135 8.15 -5.41 -23.09
C MET A 135 9.46 -6.00 -22.55
N GLU A 136 10.13 -6.80 -23.40
CA GLU A 136 11.38 -7.50 -23.07
C GLU A 136 12.59 -6.54 -23.07
N PRO A 137 13.50 -6.74 -22.11
CA PRO A 137 14.85 -7.19 -22.45
C PRO A 137 14.99 -8.67 -22.11
N ASN A 138 15.44 -9.43 -23.11
CA ASN A 138 15.38 -10.88 -23.18
C ASN A 138 16.55 -11.53 -22.41
N GLY A 139 16.54 -11.40 -21.09
CA GLY A 139 17.45 -12.07 -20.16
C GLY A 139 16.64 -12.94 -19.19
N LYS A 140 16.40 -14.21 -19.55
CA LYS A 140 15.74 -15.16 -18.64
C LYS A 140 16.80 -15.83 -17.79
N LEU A 141 16.74 -15.64 -16.48
CA LEU A 141 17.61 -16.35 -15.52
C LEU A 141 17.37 -17.86 -15.64
N GLU A 142 18.45 -18.62 -15.75
CA GLU A 142 18.43 -20.08 -15.72
C GLU A 142 18.50 -20.60 -14.27
N ASP A 143 18.23 -21.89 -14.05
CA ASP A 143 18.29 -22.48 -12.70
C ASP A 143 19.67 -22.31 -12.04
N LYS A 144 20.74 -22.46 -12.82
CA LYS A 144 22.12 -22.23 -12.36
C LYS A 144 22.36 -20.77 -11.91
N ASP A 145 21.62 -19.82 -12.48
CA ASP A 145 21.73 -18.42 -12.08
C ASP A 145 21.03 -18.20 -10.73
N TYR A 146 19.91 -18.87 -10.48
CA TYR A 146 19.26 -18.85 -9.17
C TYR A 146 20.06 -19.58 -8.09
N GLU A 147 20.74 -20.67 -8.42
CA GLU A 147 21.69 -21.33 -7.52
C GLU A 147 22.84 -20.38 -7.14
N TYR A 148 23.41 -19.68 -8.12
CA TYR A 148 24.42 -18.66 -7.89
C TYR A 148 23.89 -17.51 -7.03
N LEU A 149 22.74 -16.93 -7.40
CA LEU A 149 22.11 -15.84 -6.65
C LEU A 149 21.89 -16.22 -5.18
N SER A 150 21.24 -17.36 -4.94
CA SER A 150 20.86 -17.80 -3.58
C SER A 150 22.06 -18.20 -2.72
N SER A 151 23.18 -18.57 -3.34
CA SER A 151 24.43 -18.89 -2.63
C SER A 151 25.23 -17.64 -2.25
N ASN A 152 25.06 -16.53 -2.96
CA ASN A 152 25.85 -15.31 -2.77
C ASN A 152 25.11 -14.23 -1.97
N TRP A 153 23.77 -14.20 -2.02
CA TRP A 153 22.99 -13.15 -1.39
C TRP A 153 21.75 -13.68 -0.67
N ASN A 154 21.45 -13.10 0.49
CA ASN A 154 20.23 -13.36 1.24
C ASN A 154 19.28 -12.15 1.16
N PRO A 155 18.20 -12.18 0.36
CA PRO A 155 17.29 -11.04 0.20
C PRO A 155 16.69 -10.49 1.50
N GLN A 156 16.65 -11.28 2.57
CA GLN A 156 16.15 -10.85 3.88
C GLN A 156 17.24 -10.21 4.76
N ASN A 157 18.50 -10.26 4.33
CA ASN A 157 19.66 -9.69 5.00
C ASN A 157 20.79 -9.38 4.00
N MET A 158 20.73 -8.20 3.39
CA MET A 158 21.71 -7.67 2.44
C MET A 158 22.08 -6.24 2.82
N THR A 159 23.37 -5.93 2.77
CA THR A 159 23.88 -4.56 2.78
C THR A 159 23.59 -3.85 1.46
N GLN A 160 23.67 -2.52 1.43
CA GLN A 160 23.56 -1.75 0.18
C GLN A 160 24.56 -2.23 -0.87
N LYS A 161 25.80 -2.53 -0.47
CA LYS A 161 26.85 -3.02 -1.37
C LYS A 161 26.47 -4.37 -2.00
N GLU A 162 25.96 -5.29 -1.19
CA GLU A 162 25.48 -6.59 -1.68
C GLU A 162 24.28 -6.43 -2.62
N TYR A 163 23.39 -5.47 -2.35
CA TYR A 163 22.29 -5.15 -3.24
C TYR A 163 22.76 -4.55 -4.57
N ASP A 164 23.76 -3.67 -4.55
CA ASP A 164 24.37 -3.13 -5.77
C ASP A 164 25.04 -4.25 -6.59
N GLU A 165 25.78 -5.15 -5.95
CA GLU A 165 26.39 -6.33 -6.61
C GLU A 165 25.34 -7.28 -7.20
N PHE A 166 24.21 -7.45 -6.51
CA PHE A 166 23.05 -8.20 -7.03
C PHE A 166 22.47 -7.53 -8.28
N LEU A 167 22.27 -6.21 -8.28
CA LEU A 167 21.77 -5.47 -9.44
C LEU A 167 22.76 -5.52 -10.62
N ASP A 168 24.06 -5.43 -10.36
CA ASP A 168 25.11 -5.62 -11.37
C ASP A 168 25.04 -7.01 -12.00
N PHE A 169 24.79 -8.06 -11.20
CA PHE A 169 24.58 -9.40 -11.72
C PHE A 169 23.34 -9.48 -12.62
N LEU A 170 22.19 -8.96 -12.19
CA LEU A 170 20.97 -8.93 -13.00
C LEU A 170 21.19 -8.20 -14.33
N GLN A 171 21.94 -7.10 -14.29
CA GLN A 171 22.29 -6.34 -15.48
C GLN A 171 23.23 -7.11 -16.41
N SER A 172 24.23 -7.82 -15.87
CA SER A 172 25.11 -8.70 -16.66
C SER A 172 24.36 -9.82 -17.39
N LYS A 173 23.20 -10.22 -16.84
CA LYS A 173 22.28 -11.21 -17.42
C LYS A 173 21.24 -10.60 -18.37
N GLY A 174 21.25 -9.28 -18.56
CA GLY A 174 20.28 -8.55 -19.38
C GLY A 174 18.87 -8.51 -18.79
N VAL A 175 18.70 -8.80 -17.49
CA VAL A 175 17.39 -8.76 -16.80
C VAL A 175 16.92 -7.31 -16.62
N ILE A 176 17.88 -6.42 -16.33
CA ILE A 176 17.72 -4.96 -16.23
C ILE A 176 18.81 -4.28 -17.07
N SER A 177 18.59 -3.04 -17.47
CA SER A 177 19.57 -2.19 -18.14
C SER A 177 20.35 -1.32 -17.15
N GLU A 178 21.47 -0.71 -17.58
CA GLU A 178 22.18 0.30 -16.78
C GLU A 178 21.25 1.47 -16.42
N GLU A 179 20.37 1.87 -17.33
CA GLU A 179 19.42 2.95 -17.06
C GLU A 179 18.43 2.54 -15.96
N ASP A 180 18.05 1.27 -15.87
CA ASP A 180 17.08 0.82 -14.88
C ASP A 180 17.60 0.97 -13.43
N LYS A 181 18.93 0.92 -13.22
CA LYS A 181 19.56 1.04 -11.89
C LYS A 181 19.15 2.30 -11.14
N LYS A 182 18.94 3.42 -11.84
CA LYS A 182 18.52 4.69 -11.22
C LYS A 182 17.15 4.60 -10.56
N TYR A 183 16.28 3.70 -11.01
CA TYR A 183 14.92 3.54 -10.48
C TYR A 183 14.84 2.58 -9.30
N VAL A 184 15.89 1.81 -9.02
CA VAL A 184 15.86 0.70 -8.06
C VAL A 184 16.86 0.88 -6.91
N CYS A 185 17.17 2.15 -6.58
CA CYS A 185 18.03 2.56 -5.47
C CYS A 185 19.47 2.01 -5.52
N TYR A 186 20.04 1.86 -6.72
CA TYR A 186 21.46 1.55 -6.87
C TYR A 186 22.34 2.65 -6.27
N GLY A 187 23.36 2.28 -5.49
CA GLY A 187 24.21 3.21 -4.75
C GLY A 187 23.54 3.88 -3.55
N GLY A 188 22.35 3.43 -3.16
CA GLY A 188 21.57 3.98 -2.05
C GLY A 188 20.87 5.31 -2.36
N GLU A 189 20.95 5.78 -3.60
CA GLU A 189 20.30 7.02 -4.04
C GLU A 189 18.87 6.78 -4.49
N ARG A 190 17.92 7.49 -3.87
CA ARG A 190 16.55 7.54 -4.38
C ARG A 190 16.46 8.53 -5.53
N LEU A 191 15.67 8.17 -6.54
CA LEU A 191 15.43 9.04 -7.68
C LEU A 191 14.74 10.33 -7.20
N ASN A 192 15.44 11.46 -7.34
CA ASN A 192 14.92 12.76 -6.94
C ASN A 192 13.87 13.21 -7.96
N ARG A 193 12.60 13.28 -7.53
CA ARG A 193 11.48 13.71 -8.37
C ARG A 193 11.10 15.14 -8.06
N SER A 194 10.95 15.93 -9.11
CA SER A 194 10.68 17.38 -9.08
C SER A 194 9.28 17.71 -8.53
N GLU A 195 8.34 16.78 -8.63
CA GLU A 195 6.95 16.96 -8.23
C GLU A 195 6.61 16.07 -7.02
N PRO A 196 5.79 16.56 -6.08
CA PRO A 196 5.29 15.73 -4.98
C PRO A 196 4.33 14.69 -5.56
N GLU A 197 4.83 13.48 -5.76
CA GLU A 197 3.99 12.34 -6.11
C GLU A 197 3.27 11.84 -4.86
N THR A 198 1.97 11.61 -4.95
CA THR A 198 1.20 10.92 -3.92
C THR A 198 0.97 9.48 -4.35
N TRP A 199 1.29 8.55 -3.45
CA TRP A 199 1.17 7.11 -3.68
C TRP A 199 0.51 6.42 -2.50
N TYR A 200 -0.05 5.24 -2.75
CA TYR A 200 -0.61 4.33 -1.75
C TYR A 200 0.05 2.95 -1.85
N SER A 201 0.14 2.23 -0.73
CA SER A 201 0.55 0.83 -0.68
C SER A 201 -0.42 0.00 0.16
N PRO A 202 -0.84 -1.19 -0.32
CA PRO A 202 -1.59 -2.14 0.50
C PRO A 202 -0.72 -2.92 1.50
N LEU A 203 0.59 -2.69 1.52
CA LEU A 203 1.55 -3.30 2.44
C LEU A 203 1.99 -2.29 3.49
N GLU A 204 2.41 -2.79 4.66
CA GLU A 204 3.00 -1.94 5.69
C GLU A 204 4.20 -1.17 5.14
N PRO A 205 4.34 0.12 5.46
CA PRO A 205 5.41 0.93 4.94
C PRO A 205 6.78 0.46 5.43
N VAL A 206 7.65 0.15 4.48
CA VAL A 206 9.07 -0.13 4.73
C VAL A 206 9.83 1.14 4.39
N HIS A 207 10.12 1.93 5.42
CA HIS A 207 10.69 3.26 5.26
C HIS A 207 12.17 3.26 4.89
N ASP A 208 12.91 2.21 5.27
CA ASP A 208 14.34 2.12 5.07
C ASP A 208 14.77 0.77 4.47
N TYR A 209 15.75 0.81 3.57
CA TYR A 209 16.44 -0.36 3.04
C TYR A 209 17.63 -0.76 3.95
N ALA A 210 18.06 0.13 4.85
CA ALA A 210 19.22 -0.05 5.73
C ALA A 210 19.03 -1.13 6.82
N ASP A 211 17.79 -1.55 7.08
CA ASP A 211 17.49 -2.66 7.99
C ASP A 211 17.91 -4.03 7.41
N GLY A 212 18.45 -4.05 6.18
CA GLY A 212 19.01 -5.23 5.52
C GLY A 212 17.97 -6.15 4.87
N ASN A 213 16.70 -6.01 5.21
CA ASN A 213 15.62 -6.79 4.59
C ASN A 213 15.18 -6.16 3.26
N ILE A 214 16.02 -6.30 2.24
CA ILE A 214 15.77 -5.77 0.90
C ILE A 214 14.51 -6.37 0.29
N LEU A 215 14.19 -7.64 0.56
CA LEU A 215 12.96 -8.28 0.10
C LEU A 215 11.70 -7.55 0.60
N ALA A 216 11.67 -7.15 1.87
CA ALA A 216 10.56 -6.37 2.41
C ALA A 216 10.45 -5.00 1.72
N PHE A 217 11.59 -4.34 1.50
CA PHE A 217 11.64 -3.06 0.80
C PHE A 217 11.13 -3.14 -0.64
N VAL A 218 11.65 -4.07 -1.46
CA VAL A 218 11.24 -4.21 -2.86
C VAL A 218 9.78 -4.66 -2.99
N ARG A 219 9.27 -5.47 -2.05
CA ARG A 219 7.84 -5.81 -1.96
C ARG A 219 6.99 -4.56 -1.77
N TYR A 220 7.35 -3.72 -0.81
CA TYR A 220 6.65 -2.46 -0.58
C TYR A 220 6.67 -1.57 -1.83
N GLN A 221 7.84 -1.35 -2.43
CA GLN A 221 7.98 -0.53 -3.65
C GLN A 221 7.19 -1.09 -4.84
N SER A 222 7.16 -2.42 -5.01
CA SER A 222 6.41 -3.09 -6.08
C SER A 222 4.89 -2.97 -5.93
N SER A 223 4.43 -2.68 -4.71
CA SER A 223 3.01 -2.55 -4.35
C SER A 223 2.48 -1.12 -4.44
N LEU A 224 3.34 -0.15 -4.76
CA LEU A 224 2.95 1.26 -4.87
C LEU A 224 1.95 1.48 -6.00
N ILE A 225 0.91 2.25 -5.67
CA ILE A 225 -0.14 2.71 -6.57
C ILE A 225 -0.10 4.24 -6.55
N TYR A 226 0.37 4.84 -7.64
CA TYR A 226 0.46 6.29 -7.79
C TYR A 226 -0.88 6.89 -8.20
N ASP A 227 -1.23 8.04 -7.61
CA ASP A 227 -2.41 8.83 -7.99
C ASP A 227 -2.32 9.30 -9.46
N HIS A 228 -1.12 9.71 -9.88
CA HIS A 228 -0.82 10.11 -11.25
C HIS A 228 0.24 9.19 -11.85
N LYS A 229 -0.21 8.18 -12.61
CA LYS A 229 0.68 7.25 -13.31
C LYS A 229 1.38 7.94 -14.48
N THR A 230 2.67 8.19 -14.32
CA THR A 230 3.60 8.60 -15.37
C THR A 230 4.29 7.38 -16.00
N THR A 231 4.97 7.57 -17.13
CA THR A 231 5.80 6.52 -17.71
C THR A 231 6.93 6.09 -16.75
N GLU A 232 7.45 7.02 -15.94
CA GLU A 232 8.53 6.76 -14.99
C GLU A 232 8.06 5.97 -13.77
N THR A 233 6.97 6.38 -13.12
CA THR A 233 6.37 5.65 -11.98
C THR A 233 5.95 4.24 -12.38
N LYS A 234 5.40 4.07 -13.59
CA LYS A 234 5.09 2.76 -14.13
C LYS A 234 6.35 1.91 -14.31
N ARG A 235 7.40 2.47 -14.93
CA ARG A 235 8.68 1.77 -15.15
C ARG A 235 9.31 1.35 -13.82
N GLU A 236 9.31 2.21 -12.82
CA GLU A 236 9.81 1.92 -11.47
C GLU A 236 9.06 0.76 -10.83
N VAL A 237 7.73 0.82 -10.76
CA VAL A 237 6.91 -0.25 -10.15
C VAL A 237 7.12 -1.58 -10.87
N ASP A 238 7.18 -1.58 -12.20
CA ASP A 238 7.41 -2.77 -12.99
C ASP A 238 8.82 -3.37 -12.77
N LEU A 239 9.84 -2.53 -12.56
CA LEU A 239 11.18 -2.96 -12.17
C LEU A 239 11.19 -3.60 -10.78
N TYR A 240 10.56 -2.97 -9.78
CA TYR A 240 10.47 -3.55 -8.44
C TYR A 240 9.68 -4.85 -8.42
N LYS A 241 8.61 -5.00 -9.22
CA LYS A 241 7.90 -6.29 -9.38
C LYS A 241 8.81 -7.38 -9.93
N LYS A 242 9.64 -7.04 -10.93
CA LYS A 242 10.60 -7.97 -11.52
C LYS A 242 11.64 -8.41 -10.49
N ILE A 243 12.24 -7.46 -9.76
CA ILE A 243 13.24 -7.73 -8.72
C ILE A 243 12.63 -8.57 -7.59
N THR A 244 11.43 -8.19 -7.11
CA THR A 244 10.70 -8.93 -6.08
C THR A 244 10.49 -10.39 -6.48
N SER A 245 10.05 -10.65 -7.70
CA SER A 245 9.81 -12.02 -8.19
C SER A 245 11.08 -12.87 -8.16
N ILE A 246 12.24 -12.28 -8.49
CA ILE A 246 13.54 -12.98 -8.44
C ILE A 246 13.92 -13.29 -7.01
N MET A 247 13.81 -12.32 -6.10
CA MET A 247 14.16 -12.49 -4.69
C MET A 247 13.25 -13.50 -3.96
N GLU A 248 11.96 -13.55 -4.31
CA GLU A 248 11.03 -14.56 -3.77
C GLU A 248 11.40 -15.97 -4.21
N GLU A 249 11.79 -16.13 -5.48
CA GLU A 249 12.27 -17.42 -5.99
C GLU A 249 13.60 -17.83 -5.35
N MET A 250 14.51 -16.88 -5.07
CA MET A 250 15.73 -17.15 -4.30
C MET A 250 15.40 -17.71 -2.90
N VAL A 251 14.54 -17.02 -2.13
CA VAL A 251 14.14 -17.46 -0.78
C VAL A 251 13.50 -18.85 -0.81
N LYS A 252 12.59 -19.08 -1.76
CA LYS A 252 11.94 -20.38 -1.93
C LYS A 252 12.93 -21.51 -2.20
N ARG A 253 14.00 -21.26 -2.97
CA ARG A 253 15.03 -22.28 -3.25
C ARG A 253 15.91 -22.56 -2.04
N THR A 254 16.17 -21.55 -1.21
CA THR A 254 16.94 -21.73 0.04
C THR A 254 16.16 -22.50 1.10
N GLU A 255 14.83 -22.34 1.17
CA GLU A 255 13.98 -23.07 2.14
C GLU A 255 13.74 -24.55 1.76
N ASN A 256 13.94 -24.92 0.49
CA ASN A 256 13.73 -26.28 -0.01
C ASN A 256 15.02 -27.13 -0.09
N ASN A 257 16.17 -26.58 0.30
CA ASN A 257 17.47 -27.26 0.39
C ASN A 257 17.86 -27.53 1.85
#